data_AF-A0A9D5JYF0-F1
#
_entry.id   AF-A0A9D5JYF0-F1
#
_cell.length_a   1.000
_cell.length_b   1.000
_cell.length_c   1.000
_cell.angle_alpha   90.00
_cell.angle_beta   90.00
_cell.angle_gamma   90.00
#
_symmetry.space_group_name_H-M   'P 1'
#
loop_
_entity.id
_entity.type
_entity.pdbx_description
1 polymer ?
#
loop_
_entity_poly.entity_id
_entity_poly.type
_entity_poly.pdbx_seq_one_letter_code
_entity_poly.pdbx_strand_id
1 'polypeptide(L)'
;MTQKSCYTQAVLIALGVLLIFIFTGEPLAFAAADWYEYYTEAQAAIKKKDWPTAVKLLEKALEHAPEPEENKKHGFRSVDYYPYLELGLSYLATGDIEAAYRSCEQARVKGVAPREAVGNCLQTTTKFLQNIQQLPTPTPLPAQNIPPRIQLSTEIPPETDQEILPIQGKATDADGIAEIIVSVENRGVTGLMTLETLQREEEAFIVNLPLDVGQSTITIEAVDTLNNRAKQAFITRRPMAVASGPPSPPPVPTSIPSRPSPT
;
A
#
# COMPACT_ATOMS: atom_id res chain seq x y z
N MET A 1 -1.57 -11.38 72.39
CA MET A 1 -0.97 -11.42 71.03
C MET A 1 -1.54 -10.26 70.24
N THR A 2 -0.68 -9.31 69.90
CA THR A 2 -1.00 -7.91 69.59
C THR A 2 -1.04 -7.67 68.08
N GLN A 3 -2.25 -7.58 67.53
CA GLN A 3 -2.55 -7.31 66.12
C GLN A 3 -3.04 -5.87 65.96
N LYS A 4 -2.17 -4.87 66.21
CA LYS A 4 -2.55 -3.44 66.11
C LYS A 4 -1.52 -2.53 65.42
N SER A 5 -0.48 -3.07 64.79
CA SER A 5 0.62 -2.24 64.25
C SER A 5 0.66 -2.10 62.71
N CYS A 6 -0.28 -2.68 61.96
CA CYS A 6 -0.17 -2.68 60.49
C CYS A 6 -0.96 -1.57 59.76
N TYR A 7 -1.90 -0.89 60.43
CA TYR A 7 -2.82 0.03 59.75
C TYR A 7 -2.37 1.50 59.70
N THR A 8 -1.41 1.91 60.54
CA THR A 8 -0.96 3.32 60.62
C THR A 8 0.12 3.68 59.60
N GLN A 9 0.80 2.70 58.99
CA GLN A 9 1.81 2.97 57.95
C GLN A 9 1.24 3.12 56.54
N ALA A 10 0.07 2.53 56.24
CA ALA A 10 -0.56 2.61 54.92
C ALA A 10 -1.27 3.95 54.65
N VAL A 11 -1.78 4.61 55.70
CA VAL A 11 -2.52 5.89 55.56
C VAL A 11 -1.57 7.09 55.36
N LEU A 12 -0.36 7.05 55.92
CA LEU A 12 0.64 8.11 55.75
C LEU A 12 1.26 8.15 54.34
N ILE A 13 1.32 7.01 53.64
CA ILE A 13 1.85 6.95 52.26
C ILE A 13 0.78 7.44 51.26
N ALA A 14 -0.50 7.13 51.48
CA ALA A 14 -1.58 7.58 50.60
C ALA A 14 -1.83 9.11 50.65
N LEU A 15 -1.59 9.75 51.80
CA LEU A 15 -1.73 11.20 51.96
C LEU A 15 -0.48 11.99 51.50
N GLY A 16 0.69 11.34 51.50
CA GLY A 16 1.93 11.90 50.93
C GLY A 16 1.95 11.90 49.39
N VAL A 17 1.31 10.93 48.73
CA VAL A 17 1.24 10.86 47.26
C VAL A 17 0.18 11.83 46.68
N LEU A 18 -0.87 12.16 47.43
CA LEU A 18 -1.91 13.11 46.98
C LEU A 18 -1.46 14.58 47.04
N LEU A 19 -0.47 14.91 47.88
CA LEU A 19 0.03 16.29 48.07
C LEU A 19 1.24 16.64 47.18
N ILE A 20 1.83 15.65 46.48
CA ILE A 20 2.90 15.87 45.49
C ILE A 20 2.33 16.17 44.09
N PHE A 21 1.01 16.09 43.89
CA PHE A 21 0.36 16.43 42.63
C PHE A 21 -0.04 17.92 42.49
N ILE A 22 0.21 18.76 43.49
CA ILE A 22 -0.16 20.20 43.47
C ILE A 22 0.99 21.10 42.96
N PHE A 23 2.18 20.54 42.71
CA PHE A 23 3.36 21.29 42.27
C PHE A 23 3.92 20.88 40.89
N THR A 24 3.14 20.19 40.05
CA THR A 24 3.36 20.27 38.59
C THR A 24 2.66 21.51 38.06
N GLY A 25 3.02 22.67 38.61
CA GLY A 25 2.78 23.93 37.94
C GLY A 25 3.65 23.92 36.70
N GLU A 26 3.10 23.47 35.58
CA GLU A 26 3.69 23.79 34.28
C GLU A 26 3.91 25.30 34.31
N PRO A 27 5.16 25.78 34.16
CA PRO A 27 5.40 27.20 34.14
C PRO A 27 4.45 27.75 33.09
N LEU A 28 3.58 28.69 33.50
CA LEU A 28 2.94 29.63 32.59
C LEU A 28 4.09 30.45 32.00
N ALA A 29 4.88 29.81 31.14
CA ALA A 29 5.80 30.47 30.25
C ALA A 29 4.89 31.43 29.50
N PHE A 30 5.13 32.71 29.72
CA PHE A 30 4.54 33.77 28.96
C PHE A 30 4.99 33.57 27.50
N ALA A 31 4.31 32.69 26.77
CA ALA A 31 4.55 32.29 25.37
C ALA A 31 4.27 33.42 24.37
N ALA A 32 4.26 34.67 24.85
CA ALA A 32 3.96 35.87 24.09
C ALA A 32 5.21 36.46 23.40
N ALA A 33 6.40 35.85 23.55
CA ALA A 33 7.65 36.34 22.96
C ALA A 33 8.16 35.54 21.75
N ASP A 34 7.61 34.36 21.46
CA ASP A 34 8.25 33.41 20.54
C ASP A 34 8.16 33.81 19.05
N TRP A 35 7.05 34.43 18.63
CA TRP A 35 6.86 34.78 17.21
C TRP A 35 7.91 35.78 16.70
N TYR A 36 8.35 36.72 17.55
CA TYR A 36 9.29 37.78 17.17
C TYR A 36 10.69 37.21 16.94
N GLU A 37 11.13 36.30 17.80
CA GLU A 37 12.42 35.61 17.63
C GLU A 37 12.42 34.79 16.34
N TYR A 38 11.40 33.94 16.13
CA TYR A 38 11.28 33.17 14.90
C TYR A 38 11.22 34.05 13.65
N TYR A 39 10.45 35.14 13.66
CA TYR A 39 10.35 36.04 12.52
C TYR A 39 11.66 36.76 12.21
N THR A 40 12.35 37.27 13.23
CA THR A 40 13.64 37.97 13.03
C THR A 40 14.75 37.02 12.58
N GLU A 41 14.77 35.78 13.09
CA GLU A 41 15.66 34.74 12.58
C GLU A 41 15.33 34.36 11.14
N ALA A 42 14.04 34.28 10.78
CA ALA A 42 13.63 34.02 9.40
C ALA A 42 14.11 35.13 8.45
N GLN A 43 13.97 36.40 8.84
CA GLN A 43 14.48 37.53 8.06
C GLN A 43 16.01 37.46 7.91
N ALA A 44 16.73 37.00 8.94
CA ALA A 44 18.17 36.77 8.85
C ALA A 44 18.50 35.61 7.88
N ALA A 45 17.71 34.53 7.88
CA ALA A 45 17.86 33.42 6.94
C ALA A 45 17.57 33.86 5.49
N ILE A 46 16.52 34.66 5.26
CA ILE A 46 16.20 35.28 3.96
C ILE A 46 17.39 36.11 3.43
N LYS A 47 17.98 36.96 4.28
CA LYS A 47 19.16 37.76 3.90
C LYS A 47 20.37 36.89 3.51
N LYS A 48 20.50 35.71 4.14
CA LYS A 48 21.54 34.71 3.83
C LYS A 48 21.17 33.80 2.65
N LYS A 49 19.97 33.95 2.07
CA LYS A 49 19.39 33.06 1.04
C LYS A 49 19.24 31.60 1.52
N ASP A 50 19.12 31.39 2.83
CA ASP A 50 18.81 30.10 3.42
C ASP A 50 17.28 29.91 3.48
N TRP A 51 16.70 29.72 2.29
CA TRP A 51 15.25 29.65 2.10
C TRP A 51 14.59 28.50 2.89
N PRO A 52 15.16 27.28 2.96
CA PRO A 52 14.56 26.20 3.75
C PRO A 52 14.46 26.53 5.25
N THR A 53 15.47 27.18 5.81
CA THR A 53 15.44 27.63 7.21
C THR A 53 14.44 28.76 7.39
N ALA A 54 14.36 29.71 6.46
CA ALA A 54 13.39 30.80 6.49
C ALA A 54 11.94 30.28 6.51
N VAL A 55 11.61 29.31 5.65
CA VAL A 55 10.27 28.67 5.62
C VAL A 55 9.89 28.12 7.00
N LYS A 56 10.75 27.29 7.59
CA LYS A 56 10.49 26.67 8.90
C LYS A 56 10.29 27.70 10.01
N LEU A 57 11.08 28.76 10.02
CA LEU A 57 10.99 29.81 11.03
C LEU A 57 9.73 30.68 10.84
N LEU A 58 9.35 30.96 9.60
CA LEU A 58 8.10 31.69 9.30
C LEU A 58 6.85 30.88 9.66
N GLU A 59 6.86 29.57 9.42
CA GLU A 59 5.78 28.67 9.84
C GLU A 59 5.62 28.71 11.37
N LYS A 60 6.71 28.60 12.13
CA LYS A 60 6.67 28.75 13.59
C LYS A 60 6.21 30.13 14.04
N ALA A 61 6.66 31.20 13.38
CA ALA A 61 6.18 32.54 13.70
C ALA A 61 4.65 32.65 13.52
N LEU A 62 4.11 32.03 12.46
CA LEU A 62 2.67 31.96 12.19
C LEU A 62 1.89 31.07 13.18
N GLU A 63 2.48 30.00 13.69
CA GLU A 63 1.89 29.17 14.75
C GLU A 63 1.62 30.00 16.02
N HIS A 64 2.58 30.85 16.38
CA HIS A 64 2.48 31.69 17.58
C HIS A 64 1.72 33.01 17.35
N ALA A 65 1.79 33.57 16.14
CA ALA A 65 1.15 34.83 15.81
C ALA A 65 0.66 34.82 14.35
N PRO A 66 -0.54 34.25 14.08
CA PRO A 66 -1.06 34.09 12.72
C PRO A 66 -1.50 35.41 12.07
N GLU A 67 -1.85 36.42 12.88
CA GLU A 67 -2.33 37.70 12.36
C GLU A 67 -1.17 38.63 11.96
N PRO A 68 -1.06 39.00 10.67
CA PRO A 68 -0.07 39.96 10.19
C PRO A 68 -0.46 41.37 10.65
N GLU A 69 0.53 42.22 10.91
CA GLU A 69 0.28 43.59 11.37
C GLU A 69 1.46 44.48 10.96
N GLU A 70 1.15 45.66 10.43
CA GLU A 70 2.17 46.69 10.17
C GLU A 70 2.58 47.35 11.48
N ASN A 71 3.87 47.65 11.68
CA ASN A 71 4.38 48.21 12.94
C ASN A 71 4.07 47.39 14.21
N LYS A 72 3.90 46.07 14.09
CA LYS A 72 3.62 45.15 15.20
C LYS A 72 4.61 45.35 16.34
N LYS A 73 4.11 45.58 17.55
CA LYS A 73 4.94 45.88 18.72
C LYS A 73 5.44 44.62 19.40
N HIS A 74 6.74 44.60 19.70
CA HIS A 74 7.36 43.62 20.59
C HIS A 74 8.32 44.35 21.54
N GLY A 75 7.93 44.46 22.81
CA GLY A 75 8.62 45.32 23.78
C GLY A 75 8.65 46.78 23.32
N PHE A 76 9.85 47.34 23.19
CA PHE A 76 10.08 48.72 22.71
C PHE A 76 10.36 48.82 21.21
N ARG A 77 10.26 47.71 20.46
CA ARG A 77 10.50 47.66 19.02
C ARG A 77 9.17 47.52 18.28
N SER A 78 9.07 48.17 17.12
CA SER A 78 8.04 47.90 16.13
C SER A 78 8.69 47.27 14.90
N VAL A 79 8.05 46.25 14.34
CA VAL A 79 8.48 45.59 13.11
C VAL A 79 7.28 45.44 12.18
N ASP A 80 7.49 45.60 10.89
CA ASP A 80 6.49 45.26 9.89
C ASP A 80 6.41 43.73 9.79
N TYR A 81 5.29 43.17 10.23
CA TYR A 81 5.11 41.72 10.34
C TYR A 81 4.26 41.23 9.18
N TYR A 82 4.92 40.81 8.10
CA TYR A 82 4.30 40.31 6.86
C TYR A 82 4.62 38.82 6.59
N PRO A 83 4.37 37.91 7.54
CA PRO A 83 4.84 36.53 7.47
C PRO A 83 4.37 35.78 6.24
N TYR A 84 3.11 35.98 5.79
CA TYR A 84 2.58 35.29 4.61
C TYR A 84 3.26 35.70 3.30
N LEU A 85 3.62 36.99 3.15
CA LEU A 85 4.34 37.46 1.97
C LEU A 85 5.76 36.90 1.96
N GLU A 86 6.48 37.00 3.09
CA GLU A 86 7.84 36.46 3.20
C GLU A 86 7.88 34.93 3.03
N LEU A 87 6.85 34.23 3.51
CA LEU A 87 6.71 32.78 3.36
C LEU A 87 6.49 32.41 1.89
N GLY A 88 5.60 33.12 1.19
CA GLY A 88 5.37 32.90 -0.24
C GLY A 88 6.61 33.16 -1.10
N LEU A 89 7.38 34.21 -0.79
CA LEU A 89 8.66 34.48 -1.44
C LEU A 89 9.71 33.40 -1.15
N SER A 90 9.72 32.87 0.08
CA SER A 90 10.64 31.79 0.47
C SER A 90 10.30 30.48 -0.24
N TYR A 91 9.02 30.11 -0.35
CA TYR A 91 8.57 28.95 -1.14
C TYR A 91 8.86 29.11 -2.64
N LEU A 92 8.71 30.32 -3.19
CA LEU A 92 9.14 30.60 -4.57
C LEU A 92 10.62 30.30 -4.77
N ALA A 93 11.45 30.66 -3.80
CA ALA A 93 12.89 30.45 -3.86
C ALA A 93 13.32 28.98 -3.66
N THR A 94 12.52 28.17 -2.97
CA THR A 94 12.73 26.71 -2.85
C THR A 94 12.13 25.91 -4.01
N GLY A 95 11.32 26.54 -4.87
CA GLY A 95 10.65 25.89 -6.00
C GLY A 95 9.30 25.24 -5.66
N ASP A 96 8.79 25.43 -4.44
CA ASP A 96 7.44 24.98 -4.07
C ASP A 96 6.41 26.02 -4.53
N ILE A 97 6.10 25.98 -5.84
CA ILE A 97 5.27 26.99 -6.50
C ILE A 97 3.84 27.00 -5.95
N GLU A 98 3.28 25.84 -5.59
CA GLU A 98 1.92 25.74 -5.07
C GLU A 98 1.80 26.30 -3.65
N ALA A 99 2.75 25.99 -2.77
CA ALA A 99 2.79 26.58 -1.43
C ALA A 99 3.01 28.10 -1.53
N ALA A 100 3.90 28.54 -2.42
CA ALA A 100 4.14 29.95 -2.66
C ALA A 100 2.89 30.72 -3.08
N TYR A 101 2.14 30.19 -4.05
CA TYR A 101 0.89 30.80 -4.52
C TYR A 101 -0.10 30.96 -3.36
N ARG A 102 -0.29 29.91 -2.56
CA ARG A 102 -1.21 29.91 -1.41
C ARG A 102 -0.82 30.95 -0.37
N SER A 103 0.47 31.03 -0.01
CA SER A 103 0.94 32.01 0.97
C SER A 103 0.81 33.46 0.46
N CYS A 104 1.13 33.72 -0.80
CA CYS A 104 0.95 35.05 -1.39
C CYS A 104 -0.52 35.44 -1.54
N GLU A 105 -1.40 34.48 -1.80
CA GLU A 105 -2.84 34.71 -1.80
C GLU A 105 -3.36 35.03 -0.39
N GLN A 106 -2.84 34.36 0.63
CA GLN A 106 -3.16 34.67 2.02
C GLN A 106 -2.68 36.07 2.42
N ALA A 107 -1.50 36.49 1.97
CA ALA A 107 -1.02 37.86 2.15
C ALA A 107 -1.97 38.89 1.49
N ARG A 108 -2.48 38.58 0.28
CA ARG A 108 -3.48 39.41 -0.42
C ARG A 108 -4.78 39.53 0.37
N VAL A 109 -5.31 38.42 0.87
CA VAL A 109 -6.56 38.36 1.63
C VAL A 109 -6.43 39.13 2.95
N LYS A 110 -5.30 39.00 3.65
CA LYS A 110 -5.06 39.74 4.90
C LYS A 110 -4.87 41.24 4.67
N GLY A 111 -4.34 41.64 3.51
CA GLY A 111 -4.31 43.04 3.06
C GLY A 111 -3.37 43.98 3.84
N VAL A 112 -2.51 43.43 4.70
CA VAL A 112 -1.54 44.18 5.52
C VAL A 112 -0.20 44.41 4.81
N ALA A 113 0.21 43.47 3.95
CA ALA A 113 1.47 43.55 3.22
C ALA A 113 1.39 44.55 2.03
N PRO A 114 2.53 45.12 1.58
CA PRO A 114 2.56 46.04 0.44
C PRO A 114 1.91 45.44 -0.81
N ARG A 115 0.90 46.12 -1.35
CA ARG A 115 0.07 45.63 -2.47
C ARG A 115 0.89 45.24 -3.71
N GLU A 116 1.90 46.05 -4.04
CA GLU A 116 2.78 45.78 -5.18
C GLU A 116 3.59 44.49 -5.00
N ALA A 117 4.17 44.27 -3.81
CA ALA A 117 4.95 43.06 -3.53
C ALA A 117 4.08 41.80 -3.58
N VAL A 118 2.87 41.86 -3.04
CA VAL A 118 1.89 40.75 -3.14
C VAL A 118 1.52 40.49 -4.60
N GLY A 119 1.25 41.54 -5.39
CA GLY A 119 0.94 41.44 -6.81
C GLY A 119 2.06 40.77 -7.60
N ASN A 120 3.32 41.16 -7.35
CA ASN A 120 4.48 40.56 -8.00
C ASN A 120 4.65 39.08 -7.63
N CYS A 121 4.42 38.72 -6.37
CA CYS A 121 4.48 37.31 -5.96
C CYS A 121 3.40 36.47 -6.66
N LEU A 122 2.15 36.94 -6.68
CA LEU A 122 1.03 36.23 -7.33
C LEU A 122 1.23 36.11 -8.84
N GLN A 123 1.72 37.16 -9.50
CA GLN A 123 2.04 37.13 -10.92
C GLN A 123 3.12 36.09 -11.23
N THR A 124 4.19 36.08 -10.42
CA THR A 124 5.32 35.16 -10.60
C THR A 124 4.88 33.71 -10.43
N THR A 125 4.19 33.39 -9.33
CA THR A 125 3.68 32.04 -9.04
C THR A 125 2.69 31.56 -10.11
N THR A 126 1.76 32.41 -10.55
CA THR A 126 0.79 32.08 -11.61
C THR A 126 1.50 31.73 -12.92
N LYS A 127 2.53 32.48 -13.30
CA LYS A 127 3.32 32.19 -14.50
C LYS A 127 3.99 30.81 -14.43
N PHE A 128 4.53 30.44 -13.27
CA PHE A 128 5.11 29.10 -13.08
C PHE A 128 4.05 28.00 -13.15
N LEU A 129 2.89 28.19 -12.51
CA LEU A 129 1.80 27.21 -12.56
C LEU A 129 1.28 26.99 -14.00
N GLN A 130 1.15 28.07 -14.78
CA GLN A 130 0.78 27.96 -16.20
C GLN A 130 1.81 27.17 -17.01
N ASN A 131 3.10 27.39 -16.78
CA ASN A 131 4.16 26.65 -17.46
C ASN A 131 4.13 25.15 -17.11
N ILE A 132 3.83 24.80 -15.84
CA ILE A 132 3.71 23.40 -15.41
C ILE A 132 2.51 22.72 -16.10
N GLN A 133 1.38 23.42 -16.25
CA GLN A 133 0.21 22.88 -16.96
C GLN A 133 0.44 22.70 -18.47
N GLN A 134 1.38 23.47 -19.04
CA GLN A 134 1.78 23.34 -20.45
C GLN A 134 2.85 22.28 -20.69
N LEU A 135 3.34 21.59 -19.65
CA LEU A 135 4.17 20.41 -19.86
C LEU A 135 3.35 19.42 -20.70
N PRO A 136 3.90 18.93 -21.83
CA PRO A 136 3.20 17.94 -22.62
C PRO A 136 2.82 16.80 -21.69
N THR A 137 1.55 16.40 -21.70
CA THR A 137 1.10 15.21 -20.98
C THR A 137 2.11 14.12 -21.33
N PRO A 138 2.77 13.48 -20.33
CA PRO A 138 3.78 12.48 -20.60
C PRO A 138 3.17 11.51 -21.58
N THR A 139 3.79 11.38 -22.77
CA THR A 139 3.31 10.46 -23.79
C THR A 139 3.13 9.14 -23.08
N PRO A 140 1.91 8.56 -23.03
CA PRO A 140 1.70 7.30 -22.34
C PRO A 140 2.76 6.35 -22.86
N LEU A 141 3.58 5.83 -21.93
CA LEU A 141 4.56 4.80 -22.28
C LEU A 141 3.79 3.76 -23.10
N PRO A 142 4.31 3.33 -24.26
CA PRO A 142 3.65 2.30 -25.03
C PRO A 142 3.34 1.15 -24.07
N ALA A 143 2.07 0.74 -24.02
CA ALA A 143 1.62 -0.32 -23.13
C ALA A 143 2.60 -1.48 -23.30
N GLN A 144 3.29 -1.84 -22.21
CA GLN A 144 4.22 -2.96 -22.28
C GLN A 144 3.38 -4.19 -22.54
N ASN A 145 3.72 -4.91 -23.60
CA ASN A 145 3.06 -6.13 -23.97
C ASN A 145 3.46 -7.21 -22.95
N ILE A 146 2.56 -7.53 -22.02
CA ILE A 146 2.79 -8.46 -20.92
C ILE A 146 2.20 -9.81 -21.35
N PRO A 147 2.95 -10.93 -21.31
CA PRO A 147 2.41 -12.24 -21.66
C PRO A 147 1.26 -12.68 -20.76
N PRO A 148 0.37 -13.56 -21.24
CA PRO A 148 -0.77 -14.04 -20.47
C PRO A 148 -0.35 -14.76 -19.19
N ARG A 149 -1.21 -14.78 -18.18
CA ARG A 149 -0.94 -15.49 -16.92
C ARG A 149 -1.87 -16.67 -16.76
N ILE A 150 -1.30 -17.85 -16.53
CA ILE A 150 -2.05 -19.09 -16.23
C ILE A 150 -2.11 -19.30 -14.71
N GLN A 151 -3.29 -19.63 -14.19
CA GLN A 151 -3.51 -19.99 -12.79
C GLN A 151 -4.32 -21.29 -12.72
N LEU A 152 -3.77 -22.33 -12.12
CA LEU A 152 -4.49 -23.59 -11.92
C LEU A 152 -5.31 -23.54 -10.63
N SER A 153 -6.56 -23.99 -10.73
CA SER A 153 -7.46 -24.20 -9.60
C SER A 153 -7.34 -25.63 -9.05
N THR A 154 -6.89 -26.58 -9.89
CA THR A 154 -6.62 -27.96 -9.48
C THR A 154 -5.12 -28.16 -9.27
N GLU A 155 -4.74 -28.71 -8.13
CA GLU A 155 -3.37 -29.16 -7.90
C GLU A 155 -3.09 -30.42 -8.71
N ILE A 156 -1.99 -30.43 -9.48
CA ILE A 156 -1.58 -31.60 -10.26
C ILE A 156 -0.68 -32.44 -9.35
N PRO A 157 -1.13 -33.62 -8.88
CA PRO A 157 -0.33 -34.43 -7.98
C PRO A 157 0.87 -35.04 -8.72
N PRO A 158 2.02 -35.21 -8.05
CA PRO A 158 3.20 -35.83 -8.65
C PRO A 158 2.97 -37.32 -8.99
N GLU A 159 2.04 -37.99 -8.30
CA GLU A 159 1.60 -39.36 -8.61
C GLU A 159 0.06 -39.46 -8.52
N THR A 160 -0.56 -40.25 -9.41
CA THR A 160 -2.02 -40.48 -9.43
C THR A 160 -2.35 -41.87 -9.95
N ASP A 161 -3.37 -42.54 -9.39
CA ASP A 161 -3.89 -43.81 -9.92
C ASP A 161 -4.96 -43.60 -11.01
N GLN A 162 -5.43 -42.37 -11.18
CA GLN A 162 -6.48 -42.00 -12.12
C GLN A 162 -6.00 -42.10 -13.57
N GLU A 163 -6.86 -42.66 -14.43
CA GLU A 163 -6.64 -42.70 -15.88
C GLU A 163 -6.98 -41.39 -16.57
N ILE A 164 -7.88 -40.59 -15.97
CA ILE A 164 -8.28 -39.29 -16.46
C ILE A 164 -8.03 -38.29 -15.33
N LEU A 165 -7.14 -37.33 -15.57
CA LEU A 165 -6.86 -36.26 -14.61
C LEU A 165 -7.61 -34.98 -15.04
N PRO A 166 -8.64 -34.55 -14.28
CA PRO A 166 -9.30 -33.29 -14.55
C PRO A 166 -8.40 -32.13 -14.12
N ILE A 167 -8.14 -31.19 -15.03
CA ILE A 167 -7.41 -29.95 -14.76
C ILE A 167 -8.36 -28.79 -14.95
N GLN A 168 -8.43 -27.93 -13.93
CA GLN A 168 -9.18 -26.68 -13.97
C GLN A 168 -8.22 -25.52 -13.74
N GLY A 169 -8.44 -24.43 -14.46
CA GLY A 169 -7.66 -23.23 -14.30
C GLY A 169 -8.28 -22.03 -15.02
N LYS A 170 -7.53 -20.95 -15.05
CA LYS A 170 -7.85 -19.74 -15.79
C LYS A 170 -6.61 -19.13 -16.42
N ALA A 171 -6.79 -18.54 -17.59
CA ALA A 171 -5.81 -17.68 -18.23
C ALA A 171 -6.30 -16.22 -18.17
N THR A 172 -5.42 -15.28 -17.87
CA THR A 172 -5.74 -13.85 -17.78
C THR A 172 -4.76 -13.00 -18.58
N ASP A 173 -5.26 -12.06 -19.37
CA ASP A 173 -4.47 -11.12 -20.17
C ASP A 173 -5.26 -9.83 -20.42
N ALA A 174 -4.59 -8.67 -20.46
CA ALA A 174 -5.28 -7.38 -20.65
C ALA A 174 -5.79 -7.18 -22.09
N ASP A 175 -5.15 -7.83 -23.06
CA ASP A 175 -5.53 -7.79 -24.48
C ASP A 175 -6.41 -9.00 -24.86
N GLY A 176 -6.70 -9.87 -23.90
CA GLY A 176 -7.57 -11.04 -24.05
C GLY A 176 -6.84 -12.31 -24.46
N ILE A 177 -7.40 -13.46 -24.08
CA ILE A 177 -6.86 -14.78 -24.41
C ILE A 177 -7.42 -15.26 -25.75
N ALA A 178 -6.56 -15.62 -26.70
CA ALA A 178 -6.94 -16.15 -28.01
C ALA A 178 -7.02 -17.68 -28.07
N GLU A 179 -6.13 -18.38 -27.36
CA GLU A 179 -6.05 -19.85 -27.40
C GLU A 179 -5.48 -20.39 -26.09
N ILE A 180 -6.01 -21.54 -25.63
CA ILE A 180 -5.39 -22.34 -24.57
C ILE A 180 -5.07 -23.72 -25.13
N ILE A 181 -3.78 -24.07 -25.10
CA ILE A 181 -3.25 -25.32 -25.63
C ILE A 181 -2.81 -26.18 -24.45
N VAL A 182 -3.33 -27.40 -24.37
CA VAL A 182 -2.93 -28.38 -23.37
C VAL A 182 -2.36 -29.59 -24.08
N SER A 183 -1.11 -29.94 -23.78
CA SER A 183 -0.45 -31.12 -24.33
C SER A 183 0.02 -32.06 -23.25
N VAL A 184 -0.15 -33.36 -23.47
CA VAL A 184 0.34 -34.43 -22.59
C VAL A 184 1.33 -35.27 -23.37
N GLU A 185 2.55 -35.36 -22.88
CA GLU A 185 3.59 -36.20 -23.46
C GLU A 185 3.86 -37.41 -22.56
N ASN A 186 3.71 -38.61 -23.09
CA ASN A 186 4.07 -39.87 -22.41
C ASN A 186 4.92 -40.72 -23.36
N ARG A 187 6.17 -41.02 -22.96
CA ARG A 187 7.11 -41.87 -23.71
C ARG A 187 7.26 -41.48 -25.20
N GLY A 188 7.20 -40.18 -25.50
CA GLY A 188 7.34 -39.65 -26.87
C GLY A 188 6.05 -39.65 -27.71
N VAL A 189 4.90 -40.04 -27.13
CA VAL A 189 3.59 -39.81 -27.72
C VAL A 189 3.00 -38.53 -27.11
N THR A 190 2.62 -37.58 -27.96
CA THR A 190 2.03 -36.30 -27.53
C THR A 190 0.55 -36.26 -27.90
N GLY A 191 -0.32 -36.19 -26.89
CA GLY A 191 -1.71 -35.77 -27.07
C GLY A 191 -1.79 -34.25 -27.04
N LEU A 192 -2.51 -33.65 -27.98
CA LEU A 192 -2.74 -32.20 -28.07
C LEU A 192 -4.23 -31.90 -27.97
N MET A 193 -4.61 -30.96 -27.11
CA MET A 193 -5.95 -30.41 -27.01
C MET A 193 -5.89 -28.89 -27.10
N THR A 194 -6.57 -28.32 -28.08
CA THR A 194 -6.75 -26.87 -28.23
C THR A 194 -8.15 -26.49 -27.76
N LEU A 195 -8.23 -25.42 -26.97
CA LEU A 195 -9.48 -24.77 -26.58
C LEU A 195 -9.55 -23.40 -27.26
N GLU A 196 -10.52 -23.24 -28.15
CA GLU A 196 -10.86 -21.92 -28.70
C GLU A 196 -11.57 -21.10 -27.63
N THR A 197 -11.17 -19.85 -27.46
CA THR A 197 -11.67 -18.96 -26.41
C THR A 197 -12.50 -17.82 -27.01
N LEU A 198 -13.28 -17.13 -26.16
CA LEU A 198 -14.10 -15.99 -26.59
C LEU A 198 -13.35 -14.64 -26.59
N GLN A 199 -12.01 -14.64 -26.64
CA GLN A 199 -11.18 -13.42 -26.62
C GLN A 199 -11.46 -12.50 -25.42
N ARG A 200 -11.71 -13.10 -24.26
CA ARG A 200 -11.96 -12.38 -23.01
C ARG A 200 -10.66 -12.14 -22.26
N GLU A 201 -10.63 -11.08 -21.45
CA GLU A 201 -9.51 -10.78 -20.54
C GLU A 201 -9.25 -11.91 -19.53
N GLU A 202 -10.29 -12.68 -19.19
CA GLU A 202 -10.22 -13.85 -18.32
C GLU A 202 -10.99 -15.00 -18.96
N GLU A 203 -10.30 -16.13 -19.16
CA GLU A 203 -10.90 -17.36 -19.69
C GLU A 203 -10.63 -18.54 -18.74
N ALA A 204 -11.70 -19.10 -18.19
CA ALA A 204 -11.64 -20.31 -17.39
C ALA A 204 -11.69 -21.56 -18.28
N PHE A 205 -10.93 -22.59 -17.93
CA PHE A 205 -10.89 -23.84 -18.67
C PHE A 205 -10.99 -25.07 -17.75
N ILE A 206 -11.58 -26.13 -18.30
CA ILE A 206 -11.66 -27.45 -17.68
C ILE A 206 -11.30 -28.49 -18.74
N VAL A 207 -10.28 -29.30 -18.48
CA VAL A 207 -9.77 -30.30 -19.41
C VAL A 207 -9.64 -31.65 -18.70
N ASN A 208 -10.10 -32.72 -19.37
CA ASN A 208 -9.96 -34.09 -18.89
C ASN A 208 -8.80 -34.76 -19.62
N LEU A 209 -7.66 -34.91 -18.95
CA LEU A 209 -6.45 -35.44 -19.56
C LEU A 209 -6.31 -36.94 -19.37
N PRO A 210 -6.29 -37.75 -20.45
CA PRO A 210 -5.96 -39.15 -20.35
C PRO A 210 -4.48 -39.32 -19.96
N LEU A 211 -4.22 -40.22 -19.01
CA LEU A 211 -2.88 -40.55 -18.51
C LEU A 211 -2.59 -42.04 -18.72
N ASP A 212 -1.56 -42.31 -19.52
CA ASP A 212 -0.98 -43.63 -19.65
C ASP A 212 -0.12 -44.00 -18.43
N VAL A 213 0.09 -45.30 -18.23
CA VAL A 213 1.00 -45.81 -17.19
C VAL A 213 2.43 -45.32 -17.42
N GLY A 214 3.08 -44.85 -16.36
CA GLY A 214 4.41 -44.25 -16.42
C GLY A 214 4.40 -42.75 -16.11
N GLN A 215 5.43 -42.05 -16.57
CA GLN A 215 5.60 -40.61 -16.36
C GLN A 215 5.01 -39.85 -17.54
N SER A 216 4.19 -38.85 -17.25
CA SER A 216 3.61 -37.91 -18.21
C SER A 216 4.06 -36.49 -17.91
N THR A 217 4.40 -35.74 -18.96
CA THR A 217 4.65 -34.29 -18.87
C THR A 217 3.44 -33.56 -19.41
N ILE A 218 2.77 -32.80 -18.55
CA ILE A 218 1.61 -31.99 -18.88
C ILE A 218 2.09 -30.57 -19.12
N THR A 219 1.77 -30.00 -20.27
CA THR A 219 2.09 -28.62 -20.62
C THR A 219 0.80 -27.87 -20.89
N ILE A 220 0.68 -26.68 -20.32
CA ILE A 220 -0.42 -25.75 -20.54
C ILE A 220 0.18 -24.46 -21.08
N GLU A 221 -0.29 -24.03 -22.24
CA GLU A 221 0.15 -22.82 -22.91
C GLU A 221 -1.06 -21.93 -23.17
N ALA A 222 -0.95 -20.64 -22.83
CA ALA A 222 -1.94 -19.62 -23.14
C ALA A 222 -1.33 -18.66 -24.16
N VAL A 223 -2.13 -18.32 -25.18
CA VAL A 223 -1.78 -17.39 -26.25
C VAL A 223 -2.76 -16.22 -26.19
N ASP A 224 -2.28 -14.99 -26.14
CA ASP A 224 -3.13 -13.79 -26.19
C ASP A 224 -3.44 -13.35 -27.64
N THR A 225 -4.26 -12.31 -27.80
CA THR A 225 -4.65 -11.76 -29.12
C THR A 225 -3.49 -11.11 -29.88
N LEU A 226 -2.39 -10.78 -29.19
CA LEU A 226 -1.15 -10.25 -29.76
C LEU A 226 -0.09 -11.34 -30.00
N ASN A 227 -0.47 -12.61 -29.82
CA ASN A 227 0.36 -13.81 -29.99
C ASN A 227 1.56 -13.91 -29.02
N ASN A 228 1.50 -13.27 -27.84
CA ASN A 228 2.41 -13.63 -26.76
C ASN A 228 1.95 -14.91 -26.08
N ARG A 229 2.93 -15.62 -25.51
CA ARG A 229 2.76 -16.98 -25.01
C ARG A 229 3.24 -17.08 -23.59
N ALA A 230 2.46 -17.76 -22.76
CA ALA A 230 2.89 -18.20 -21.44
C ALA A 230 2.70 -19.69 -21.31
N LYS A 231 3.68 -20.35 -20.69
CA LYS A 231 3.77 -21.81 -20.62
C LYS A 231 3.99 -22.26 -19.19
N GLN A 232 3.25 -23.29 -18.75
CA GLN A 232 3.49 -23.99 -17.50
C GLN A 232 3.59 -25.50 -17.78
N ALA A 233 4.51 -26.17 -17.09
CA ALA A 233 4.76 -27.59 -17.27
C ALA A 233 4.76 -28.31 -15.92
N PHE A 234 4.15 -29.50 -15.89
CA PHE A 234 3.95 -30.32 -14.71
C PHE A 234 4.33 -31.76 -15.03
N ILE A 235 4.84 -32.47 -14.04
CA ILE A 235 5.19 -33.89 -14.17
C ILE A 235 4.28 -34.66 -13.23
N THR A 236 3.61 -35.68 -13.76
CA THR A 236 2.82 -36.62 -12.97
C THR A 236 3.15 -38.05 -13.38
N ARG A 237 2.99 -39.00 -12.48
CA ARG A 237 3.24 -40.42 -12.73
C ARG A 237 2.03 -41.25 -12.36
N ARG A 238 1.59 -42.10 -13.31
CA ARG A 238 0.60 -43.15 -13.05
C ARG A 238 1.31 -44.49 -12.81
N PRO A 239 1.31 -45.05 -11.59
CA PRO A 239 1.91 -46.35 -11.36
C PRO A 239 1.15 -47.43 -12.12
N MET A 240 1.85 -48.48 -12.54
CA MET A 240 1.19 -49.68 -13.05
C MET A 240 0.35 -50.25 -11.92
N ALA A 241 -0.95 -50.48 -12.15
CA ALA A 241 -1.81 -51.12 -11.18
C ALA A 241 -1.16 -52.45 -10.79
N VAL A 242 -0.66 -52.53 -9.54
CA VAL A 242 -0.21 -53.80 -8.98
C VAL A 242 -1.45 -54.64 -8.98
N ALA A 243 -1.47 -55.72 -9.79
CA ALA A 243 -2.60 -56.62 -9.87
C ALA A 243 -3.06 -56.91 -8.44
N SER A 244 -4.21 -56.33 -8.07
CA SER A 244 -4.78 -56.53 -6.74
C SER A 244 -4.84 -58.03 -6.59
N GLY A 245 -4.16 -58.56 -5.56
CA GLY A 245 -4.11 -59.99 -5.30
C GLY A 245 -5.52 -60.58 -5.36
N PRO A 246 -5.65 -61.89 -5.62
CA PRO A 246 -6.95 -62.55 -5.77
C PRO A 246 -7.91 -62.06 -4.68
N PRO A 247 -9.17 -61.73 -5.01
CA PRO A 247 -10.11 -61.15 -4.07
C PRO A 247 -10.10 -62.00 -2.81
N SER A 248 -9.85 -61.37 -1.66
CA SER A 248 -9.88 -62.07 -0.38
C SER A 248 -11.15 -62.91 -0.31
N PRO A 249 -11.05 -64.20 0.05
CA PRO A 249 -12.21 -65.07 0.09
C PRO A 249 -13.31 -64.42 0.94
N PRO A 250 -14.58 -64.53 0.53
CA PRO A 250 -15.68 -63.94 1.28
C PRO A 250 -15.60 -64.37 2.75
N PRO A 251 -15.88 -63.48 3.71
CA PRO A 251 -15.83 -63.82 5.12
C PRO A 251 -16.72 -65.03 5.38
N VAL A 252 -16.14 -66.09 5.97
CA VAL A 252 -16.89 -67.29 6.34
C VAL A 252 -18.04 -66.87 7.27
N PRO A 253 -19.30 -67.27 7.00
CA PRO A 253 -20.42 -66.94 7.85
C PRO A 253 -20.14 -67.42 9.28
N THR A 254 -20.05 -66.50 10.23
CA THR A 254 -19.90 -66.84 11.64
C THR A 254 -21.22 -67.45 12.11
N SER A 255 -21.21 -68.73 12.46
CA SER A 255 -22.37 -69.44 13.01
C SER A 255 -22.85 -68.74 14.28
N ILE A 256 -24.08 -68.23 14.28
CA ILE A 256 -24.74 -67.62 15.43
C ILE A 256 -25.00 -68.73 16.47
N PRO A 257 -24.52 -68.63 17.72
CA PRO A 257 -24.83 -69.60 18.76
C PRO A 257 -26.31 -69.57 19.13
N SER A 258 -26.94 -70.76 19.10
CA SER A 258 -28.34 -70.97 19.44
C SER A 258 -28.65 -70.56 20.88
N ARG A 259 -29.63 -69.68 21.06
CA ARG A 259 -30.12 -69.20 22.35
C ARG A 259 -30.83 -70.35 23.10
N PRO A 260 -30.47 -70.68 24.36
CA PRO A 260 -31.20 -71.68 25.13
C PRO A 260 -32.59 -71.18 25.54
N SER A 261 -33.57 -72.08 25.44
CA SER A 261 -34.97 -71.84 25.82
C SER A 261 -35.14 -71.77 27.34
N PRO A 262 -35.93 -70.82 27.88
CA PRO A 262 -36.22 -70.76 29.31
C PRO A 262 -37.33 -71.76 29.69
N THR A 263 -37.09 -72.51 30.76
CA THR A 263 -38.06 -73.31 31.55
C THR A 263 -38.81 -72.46 32.55
#